data_AF-Y0KGM7-F1
#
_entry.id   AF-Y0KGM7-F1
#
_cell.length_a   1.000
_cell.length_b   1.000
_cell.length_c   1.000
_cell.angle_alpha   90.00
_cell.angle_beta   90.00
_cell.angle_gamma   90.00
#
_symmetry.space_group_name_H-M   'P 1'
#
loop_
_entity.id
_entity.type
_entity.pdbx_description
1 polymer ?
#
loop_
_entity_poly.entity_id
_entity_poly.type
_entity_poly.pdbx_seq_one_letter_code
_entity_poly.pdbx_strand_id
1 'polypeptide(L)'
;MTKLFKKLPGFIQSPSGFEWVLFKRLPILFLMGTLLASTPIIYAYFFNQPIDLEKQKTIYMALGLIFSYWFFVGATAIGCVLVMIMKGPAYVADPYPLPKEDPELEKSSINS
;
A
#
# COMPACT_ATOMS: atom_id res chain seq x y z
N MET A 1 6.07 39.72 -3.25
CA MET A 1 5.45 39.17 -4.47
C MET A 1 5.92 37.73 -4.65
N THR A 2 5.13 36.73 -4.25
CA THR A 2 5.52 35.32 -4.38
C THR A 2 4.29 34.50 -4.77
N LYS A 3 3.98 34.48 -6.07
CA LYS A 3 3.01 33.54 -6.65
C LYS A 3 3.79 32.39 -7.28
N LEU A 4 4.14 31.39 -6.47
CA LEU A 4 5.02 30.27 -6.84
C LEU A 4 4.30 29.00 -7.32
N PHE A 5 2.98 29.00 -7.49
CA PHE A 5 2.28 27.82 -8.02
C PHE A 5 1.16 28.21 -8.98
N LYS A 6 1.49 28.25 -10.27
CA LYS A 6 0.49 28.15 -11.34
C LYS A 6 0.02 26.69 -11.41
N LYS A 7 -1.04 26.35 -10.65
CA LYS A 7 -1.84 25.15 -10.94
C LYS A 7 -2.55 25.37 -12.28
N LEU A 8 -2.43 24.42 -13.20
CA LEU A 8 -3.15 24.42 -14.47
C LEU A 8 -4.65 24.17 -14.19
N PRO A 9 -5.56 25.05 -14.67
CA PRO A 9 -6.99 24.87 -14.49
C PRO A 9 -7.48 23.72 -15.37
N GLY A 10 -8.11 22.71 -14.76
CA GLY A 10 -8.68 21.55 -15.48
C GLY A 10 -8.08 20.19 -15.15
N PHE A 11 -7.13 20.08 -14.21
CA PHE A 11 -6.59 18.77 -13.82
C PHE A 11 -7.59 18.00 -12.97
N ILE A 12 -8.10 16.89 -13.50
CA ILE A 12 -8.84 15.88 -12.74
C ILE A 12 -7.80 15.17 -11.87
N GLN A 13 -7.76 15.48 -10.57
CA GLN A 13 -7.01 14.64 -9.64
C GLN A 13 -7.68 13.27 -9.61
N SER A 14 -7.12 12.29 -10.32
CA SER A 14 -7.39 10.90 -10.01
C SER A 14 -7.04 10.71 -8.52
N PRO A 15 -7.90 10.08 -7.71
CA PRO A 15 -7.73 10.07 -6.26
C PRO A 15 -6.50 9.24 -5.89
N SER A 16 -5.32 9.87 -5.87
CA SER A 16 -4.02 9.29 -5.53
C SER A 16 -3.88 9.00 -4.04
N GLY A 17 -5.00 8.91 -3.31
CA GLY A 17 -5.04 8.73 -1.87
C GLY A 17 -5.39 7.31 -1.43
N PHE A 18 -6.09 6.53 -2.24
CA PHE A 18 -6.66 5.26 -1.76
C PHE A 18 -5.58 4.20 -1.45
N GLU A 19 -4.51 4.15 -2.23
CA GLU A 19 -3.39 3.22 -1.99
C GLU A 19 -2.54 3.64 -0.80
N TRP A 20 -2.37 4.94 -0.61
CA TRP A 20 -1.69 5.47 0.57
C TRP A 20 -2.48 5.22 1.86
N VAL A 21 -3.81 5.28 1.77
CA VAL A 21 -4.72 4.87 2.85
C VAL A 21 -4.62 3.37 3.09
N LEU A 22 -4.62 2.54 2.05
CA LEU A 22 -4.50 1.08 2.17
C LEU A 22 -3.17 0.68 2.84
N PHE A 23 -2.07 1.30 2.41
CA PHE A 23 -0.74 1.10 3.00
C PHE A 23 -0.68 1.56 4.46
N LYS A 24 -1.30 2.70 4.80
CA LYS A 24 -1.39 3.17 6.19
C LYS A 24 -2.24 2.27 7.08
N ARG A 25 -3.24 1.58 6.50
CA ARG A 25 -4.08 0.64 7.26
C ARG A 25 -3.48 -0.75 7.39
N LEU A 26 -2.51 -1.11 6.55
CA LEU A 26 -1.77 -2.37 6.64
C LEU A 26 -1.11 -2.61 8.02
N PRO A 27 -0.34 -1.68 8.61
CA PRO A 27 0.25 -1.88 9.94
C PRO A 27 -0.81 -1.96 11.05
N ILE A 28 -1.95 -1.27 10.89
CA ILE A 28 -3.07 -1.35 11.84
C ILE A 28 -3.73 -2.73 11.76
N LEU A 29 -3.91 -3.27 10.55
CA LEU A 29 -4.44 -4.62 10.34
C LEU A 29 -3.50 -5.67 10.93
N PHE A 30 -2.18 -5.51 10.73
CA PHE A 30 -1.17 -6.37 11.35
C PHE A 30 -1.24 -6.35 12.87
N LEU A 31 -1.33 -5.16 13.46
CA LEU A 31 -1.50 -4.98 14.90
C LEU A 31 -2.78 -5.64 15.41
N MET A 32 -3.91 -5.44 14.73
CA MET A 32 -5.18 -6.07 15.09
C MET A 32 -5.10 -7.60 15.03
N GLY A 33 -4.47 -8.16 13.99
CA GLY A 33 -4.36 -9.61 13.87
C GLY A 33 -3.38 -10.24 14.84
N THR A 34 -2.28 -9.56 15.18
CA THR A 34 -1.38 -10.01 16.28
C THR A 34 -2.08 -9.93 17.63
N LEU A 35 -2.87 -8.89 17.87
CA LEU A 35 -3.69 -8.77 19.09
C LEU A 35 -4.69 -9.93 19.19
N LEU A 36 -5.41 -10.22 18.10
CA LEU A 36 -6.37 -11.32 18.02
C LEU A 36 -5.70 -12.69 18.23
N ALA A 37 -4.55 -12.91 17.60
CA ALA A 37 -3.81 -14.17 17.73
C ALA A 37 -3.19 -14.38 19.12
N SER A 38 -2.88 -13.31 19.85
CA SER A 38 -2.41 -13.41 21.25
C SER A 38 -3.52 -13.77 22.25
N THR A 39 -4.79 -13.50 21.89
CA THR A 39 -5.96 -13.71 22.75
C THR A 39 -6.07 -15.14 23.32
N PRO A 40 -5.98 -16.22 22.52
CA PRO A 40 -6.06 -17.59 23.05
C PRO A 40 -4.91 -17.93 24.01
N ILE A 41 -3.72 -17.36 23.80
CA ILE A 41 -2.55 -17.60 24.67
C ILE A 41 -2.78 -16.94 26.04
N ILE A 42 -3.23 -15.68 26.03
CA ILE A 42 -3.55 -14.93 27.25
C ILE A 42 -4.66 -15.64 28.04
N TYR A 43 -5.71 -16.08 27.34
CA TYR A 43 -6.81 -16.82 27.95
C TYR A 43 -6.37 -18.14 28.59
N ALA A 44 -5.53 -18.92 27.89
CA ALA A 44 -4.99 -20.18 28.40
C ALA A 44 -4.07 -20.01 29.63
N TYR A 45 -3.42 -18.84 29.77
CA TYR A 45 -2.60 -18.53 30.93
C TYR A 45 -3.40 -18.12 32.17
N PHE A 46 -4.50 -17.37 31.99
CA PHE A 46 -5.29 -16.85 33.12
C PHE A 46 -6.18 -17.90 33.81
N PHE A 47 -6.75 -18.86 33.06
CA PHE A 47 -7.84 -19.70 33.59
C PHE A 47 -7.46 -21.13 34.02
N ASN A 48 -6.33 -21.71 33.60
CA ASN A 48 -6.03 -23.14 33.82
C ASN A 48 -4.67 -23.37 34.51
N GLN A 49 -4.70 -23.86 35.77
CA GLN A 49 -3.55 -24.17 36.62
C GLN A 49 -3.50 -25.66 37.01
N PRO A 50 -3.30 -26.57 36.04
CA PRO A 50 -1.95 -27.10 35.79
C PRO A 50 -1.60 -27.26 34.29
N ILE A 51 -0.34 -27.60 33.98
CA ILE A 51 0.15 -27.85 32.61
C ILE A 51 -0.32 -29.25 32.18
N ASP A 52 -1.43 -29.31 31.46
CA ASP A 52 -2.00 -30.53 30.88
C ASP A 52 -1.69 -30.67 29.38
N LEU A 53 -1.82 -31.89 28.84
CA LEU A 53 -1.55 -32.23 27.44
C LEU A 53 -2.41 -31.38 26.48
N GLU A 54 -3.67 -31.14 26.84
CA GLU A 54 -4.59 -30.29 26.08
C GLU A 54 -4.08 -28.85 25.95
N LYS A 55 -3.47 -28.30 27.02
CA LYS A 55 -2.92 -26.93 27.02
C LYS A 55 -1.71 -26.80 26.10
N GLN A 56 -0.82 -27.80 26.09
CA GLN A 56 0.32 -27.82 25.17
C GLN A 56 -0.15 -27.85 23.70
N LYS A 57 -1.15 -28.68 23.40
CA LYS A 57 -1.77 -28.74 22.07
C LYS A 57 -2.37 -27.39 21.65
N THR A 58 -3.11 -26.73 22.55
CA THR A 58 -3.66 -25.39 22.28
C THR A 58 -2.57 -24.36 22.02
N ILE A 59 -1.48 -24.36 22.79
CA ILE A 59 -0.36 -23.44 22.62
C ILE A 59 0.32 -23.65 21.27
N TYR A 60 0.64 -24.90 20.88
CA TYR A 60 1.26 -25.18 19.59
C TYR A 60 0.36 -24.82 18.41
N MET A 61 -0.95 -25.07 18.52
CA MET A 61 -1.92 -24.67 17.50
C MET A 61 -1.99 -23.14 17.36
N ALA A 62 -2.04 -22.41 18.47
CA ALA A 62 -2.02 -20.95 18.48
C ALA A 62 -0.71 -20.39 17.90
N LEU A 63 0.43 -21.00 18.22
CA LEU A 63 1.74 -20.61 17.69
C LEU A 63 1.80 -20.82 16.17
N GLY A 64 1.29 -21.95 15.67
CA GLY A 64 1.18 -22.20 14.22
C GLY A 64 0.32 -21.17 13.50
N LEU A 65 -0.81 -20.78 14.12
CA LEU A 65 -1.68 -19.71 13.61
C LEU A 65 -0.97 -18.35 13.55
N ILE A 66 -0.22 -17.99 14.60
CA ILE A 66 0.59 -16.76 14.63
C ILE A 66 1.60 -16.73 13.49
N PHE A 67 2.34 -17.83 13.31
CA PHE A 67 3.32 -17.92 12.23
C PHE A 67 2.66 -17.80 10.86
N SER A 68 1.58 -18.53 10.61
CA SER A 68 0.83 -18.45 9.35
C SER A 68 0.32 -17.03 9.07
N TYR A 69 -0.19 -16.34 10.09
CA TYR A 69 -0.65 -14.97 9.97
C TYR A 69 0.48 -14.00 9.62
N TRP A 70 1.66 -14.13 10.25
CA TRP A 70 2.83 -13.32 9.93
C TRP A 70 3.30 -13.50 8.50
N PHE A 71 3.30 -14.73 7.97
CA PHE A 71 3.61 -14.98 6.56
C PHE A 71 2.62 -14.27 5.62
N PHE A 72 1.32 -14.36 5.92
CA PHE A 72 0.27 -13.72 5.12
C PHE A 72 0.40 -12.19 5.14
N VAL A 73 0.72 -11.62 6.29
CA VAL A 73 0.97 -10.18 6.41
C VAL A 73 2.21 -9.78 5.63
N GLY A 74 3.30 -10.55 5.73
CA GLY A 74 4.52 -10.32 4.97
C GLY A 74 4.26 -10.30 3.46
N ALA A 75 3.51 -11.28 2.95
CA ALA A 75 3.10 -11.33 1.54
C ALA A 75 2.27 -10.10 1.13
N THR A 76 1.31 -9.71 1.97
CA THR A 76 0.46 -8.53 1.71
C THR A 76 1.28 -7.23 1.71
N ALA A 77 2.24 -7.11 2.63
CA ALA A 77 3.14 -5.95 2.70
C ALA A 77 3.96 -5.79 1.42
N ILE A 78 4.55 -6.88 0.94
CA ILE A 78 5.31 -6.89 -0.32
C ILE A 78 4.41 -6.49 -1.49
N GLY A 79 3.20 -7.07 -1.60
CA GLY A 79 2.24 -6.71 -2.64
C GLY A 79 1.87 -5.22 -2.63
N CYS A 80 1.68 -4.64 -1.44
CA CYS A 80 1.41 -3.21 -1.27
C CYS A 80 2.58 -2.33 -1.74
N VAL A 81 3.82 -2.69 -1.40
CA VAL A 81 5.02 -1.97 -1.86
C VAL A 81 5.14 -2.02 -3.38
N LEU A 82 4.87 -3.18 -4.00
CA LEU A 82 4.90 -3.32 -5.45
C LEU A 82 3.88 -2.41 -6.14
N VAL A 83 2.64 -2.32 -5.63
CA VAL A 83 1.62 -1.41 -6.19
C VAL A 83 2.05 0.05 -6.08
N MET A 84 2.66 0.45 -4.95
CA MET A 84 3.21 1.80 -4.80
C MET A 84 4.31 2.10 -5.82
N ILE A 85 5.18 1.14 -6.11
CA ILE A 85 6.23 1.27 -7.13
C ILE A 85 5.60 1.40 -8.52
N MET A 86 4.64 0.54 -8.86
CA MET A 86 4.00 0.52 -10.19
C MET A 86 3.26 1.82 -10.52
N LYS A 87 2.61 2.44 -9.52
CA LYS A 87 1.95 3.72 -9.73
C LYS A 87 2.92 4.89 -9.80
N GLY A 88 4.13 4.70 -9.27
CA GLY A 88 5.19 5.70 -9.21
C GLY A 88 4.80 6.91 -8.36
N PRO A 89 5.77 7.71 -7.88
CA PRO A 89 5.45 9.10 -7.55
C PRO A 89 4.83 9.69 -8.81
N ALA A 90 3.65 10.30 -8.69
CA ALA A 90 3.11 11.14 -9.75
C ALA A 90 4.04 12.34 -9.93
N TYR A 91 5.22 12.10 -10.49
CA TYR A 91 6.15 13.11 -10.88
C TYR A 91 5.48 13.74 -12.09
N VAL A 92 5.00 14.96 -11.87
CA VAL A 92 4.50 15.85 -12.90
C VAL A 92 5.45 15.67 -14.08
N ALA A 93 4.94 15.11 -15.18
CA ALA A 93 5.71 15.00 -16.40
C ALA A 93 6.26 16.40 -16.64
N ASP A 94 7.58 16.51 -16.62
CA ASP A 94 8.26 17.76 -16.96
C ASP A 94 7.62 18.18 -18.29
N PRO A 95 7.01 19.37 -18.39
CA PRO A 95 6.37 19.78 -19.61
C PRO A 95 7.47 19.85 -20.66
N TYR A 96 7.61 18.79 -21.45
CA TYR A 96 8.47 18.79 -22.61
C TYR A 96 8.02 20.00 -23.42
N PRO A 97 8.92 20.96 -23.71
CA PRO A 97 8.57 22.05 -24.58
C PRO A 97 8.22 21.41 -25.92
N LEU A 98 6.93 21.34 -26.24
CA LEU A 98 6.48 21.03 -27.58
C LEU A 98 7.12 22.09 -28.48
N PRO A 99 7.97 21.70 -29.46
CA PRO A 99 8.38 22.63 -30.49
C PRO A 99 7.11 23.22 -31.10
N LYS A 100 7.07 24.54 -31.26
CA LYS A 100 5.96 25.18 -31.96
C LYS A 100 5.88 24.54 -33.35
N GLU A 101 4.71 24.06 -33.72
CA GLU A 101 4.48 23.58 -35.08
C GLU A 101 4.81 24.73 -36.04
N ASP A 102 5.81 24.52 -36.89
CA ASP A 102 6.17 25.47 -37.93
C ASP A 102 5.16 25.31 -39.08
N PRO A 103 4.26 26.29 -39.32
CA PRO A 103 3.19 26.18 -40.31
C PRO A 103 3.68 26.13 -41.77
N GLU A 104 5.00 26.30 -42.00
CA GLU A 104 5.60 26.11 -43.31
C GLU A 104 5.82 24.63 -43.67
N LEU A 105 6.09 23.78 -42.68
CA LEU A 105 6.34 22.34 -42.92
C LEU A 105 5.05 21.57 -43.24
N GLU A 106 3.91 22.05 -42.75
CA GLU A 106 2.60 21.47 -43.07
C GLU A 106 2.22 21.74 -44.54
N LYS A 107 2.51 22.95 -45.04
CA LYS A 107 2.20 23.34 -46.42
C LYS A 107 3.04 22.60 -47.47
N SER A 108 4.27 22.18 -47.15
CA SER A 108 5.09 21.41 -48.10
C SER A 108 4.64 19.95 -48.22
N SER A 109 4.01 19.39 -47.18
CA SER A 109 3.46 18.02 -47.20
C SER A 109 2.13 17.88 -47.93
N ILE A 110 1.39 18.99 -48.07
CA ILE A 110 0.12 19.04 -48.81
C ILE A 110 0.36 19.26 -50.31
N ASN A 111 1.53 19.80 -50.68
CA ASN A 111 1.90 20.13 -52.06
C ASN A 111 2.90 19.14 -52.71
N SER A 112 3.21 18.01 -52.08
CA SER A 112 3.96 16.89 -52.69
C SER A 112 3.02 15.74 -53.05
#